data_AF-A0A4Y8HWZ9-F1
#
_entry.id   AF-A0A4Y8HWZ9-F1
#
_cell.length_a   1.000
_cell.length_b   1.000
_cell.length_c   1.000
_cell.angle_alpha   90.00
_cell.angle_beta   90.00
_cell.angle_gamma   90.00
#
_symmetry.space_group_name_H-M   'P 1'
#
loop_
_entity.id
_entity.type
_entity.pdbx_description
1 polymer ?
#
loop_
_entity_poly.entity_id
_entity_poly.type
_entity_poly.pdbx_seq_one_letter_code
_entity_poly.pdbx_strand_id
1 'polypeptide(L)'
;MTNGLNNGGTKLVVKDTKKPVNRRKKRPNLKHGAYSYLTKANMYIMPTTQLHMCDPCPLKNHCDYYEPGASCKIIDTFTPARFNEIMAMDHVLPSQRGAAWSVIRLEVLCWLIDTYLGIFGTFVETDKGTDLQPILKSYGTYQNSLRLAYRELGLTPASLKDAMNLQKGGGTYAAAILKANAEEAEVIDTKE
;
A
#
# COMPACT_ATOMS: atom_id res chain seq x y z
N MET A 1 48.82 21.10 -65.57
CA MET A 1 49.04 20.27 -64.36
C MET A 1 48.07 20.74 -63.28
N THR A 2 47.45 19.78 -62.58
CA THR A 2 46.61 19.86 -61.35
C THR A 2 45.29 20.63 -61.45
N ASN A 3 44.15 19.93 -61.52
CA ASN A 3 43.27 19.49 -60.40
C ASN A 3 42.31 20.64 -60.01
N GLY A 4 40.99 20.56 -60.10
CA GLY A 4 40.09 19.42 -59.95
C GLY A 4 39.22 19.66 -58.72
N LEU A 5 37.91 19.84 -58.92
CA LEU A 5 36.79 19.35 -58.09
C LEU A 5 35.49 20.04 -58.51
N ASN A 6 34.77 19.39 -59.43
CA ASN A 6 33.38 19.68 -59.76
C ASN A 6 32.48 19.25 -58.59
N ASN A 7 31.64 20.15 -58.10
CA ASN A 7 30.55 19.86 -57.16
C ASN A 7 29.43 19.11 -57.89
N GLY A 8 29.61 17.80 -58.05
CA GLY A 8 28.60 16.86 -58.52
C GLY A 8 27.53 16.66 -57.44
N GLY A 9 26.28 16.97 -57.77
CA GLY A 9 25.16 16.88 -56.87
C GLY A 9 24.84 15.45 -56.42
N THR A 10 24.26 15.37 -55.22
CA THR A 10 23.25 14.37 -54.88
C THR A 10 22.29 15.02 -53.90
N LYS A 11 21.12 15.43 -54.39
CA LYS A 11 20.00 15.75 -53.50
C LYS A 11 19.56 14.45 -52.85
N LEU A 12 19.93 14.25 -51.59
CA LEU A 12 19.32 13.25 -50.73
C LEU A 12 17.85 13.65 -50.55
N VAL A 13 16.98 13.05 -51.37
CA VAL A 13 15.54 13.04 -51.12
C VAL A 13 15.36 12.20 -49.86
N VAL A 14 15.22 12.88 -48.72
CA VAL A 14 14.75 12.27 -47.48
C VAL A 14 13.31 11.84 -47.77
N LYS A 15 13.13 10.58 -48.17
CA LYS A 15 11.81 9.95 -48.18
C LYS A 15 11.29 10.07 -46.76
N ASP A 16 10.14 10.72 -46.62
CA ASP A 16 9.34 10.73 -45.41
C ASP A 16 9.16 9.29 -44.92
N THR A 17 10.03 8.86 -44.01
CA THR A 17 9.83 7.67 -43.22
C THR A 17 8.62 7.98 -42.37
N LYS A 18 7.46 7.49 -42.81
CA LYS A 18 6.23 7.41 -42.00
C LYS A 18 6.66 7.05 -40.58
N LYS A 19 6.53 8.00 -39.65
CA LYS A 19 6.82 7.78 -38.23
C LYS A 19 6.17 6.47 -37.83
N PRO A 20 6.88 5.55 -37.14
CA PRO A 20 6.25 4.35 -36.64
C PRO A 20 5.12 4.82 -35.73
N VAL A 21 3.87 4.56 -36.15
CA VAL A 21 2.68 4.79 -35.35
C VAL A 21 2.73 3.73 -34.25
N ASN A 22 3.55 4.00 -33.24
CA ASN A 22 3.60 3.28 -32.00
C ASN A 22 2.31 3.65 -31.27
N ARG A 23 1.18 3.05 -31.66
CA ARG A 23 -0.01 2.97 -30.80
C ARG A 23 0.34 2.03 -29.66
N ARG A 24 1.25 2.46 -28.77
CA ARG A 24 1.37 1.88 -27.45
C ARG A 24 -0.02 2.00 -26.82
N LYS A 25 -0.57 0.87 -26.40
CA LYS A 25 -1.83 0.85 -25.64
C LYS A 25 -1.70 1.89 -24.53
N LYS A 26 -2.57 2.92 -24.55
CA LYS A 26 -2.59 3.94 -23.51
C LYS A 26 -2.70 3.23 -22.17
N ARG A 27 -1.63 3.30 -21.37
CA ARG A 27 -1.65 2.79 -20.00
C ARG A 27 -2.67 3.63 -19.23
N PRO A 28 -3.49 3.03 -18.36
CA PRO A 28 -4.49 3.77 -17.60
C PRO A 28 -3.80 4.85 -16.76
N ASN A 29 -4.29 6.08 -16.90
CA ASN A 29 -3.83 7.23 -16.12
C ASN A 29 -4.71 7.34 -14.88
N LEU A 30 -4.12 7.24 -13.68
CA LEU A 30 -4.82 7.23 -12.39
C LEU A 30 -5.52 8.56 -12.01
N LYS A 31 -5.50 9.59 -12.87
CA LYS A 31 -6.15 10.88 -12.56
C LYS A 31 -7.63 10.78 -12.19
N HIS A 32 -8.36 9.73 -12.60
CA HIS A 32 -9.80 9.59 -12.31
C HIS A 32 -10.15 8.17 -11.80
N GLY A 33 -10.88 8.10 -10.69
CA GLY A 33 -11.47 6.87 -10.12
C GLY A 33 -10.51 5.98 -9.33
N ALA A 34 -9.43 5.52 -9.95
CA ALA A 34 -8.55 4.50 -9.39
C ALA A 34 -7.67 5.01 -8.23
N TYR A 35 -7.15 6.24 -8.31
CA TYR A 35 -6.46 6.86 -7.16
C TYR A 35 -7.41 7.02 -5.96
N SER A 36 -8.65 7.47 -6.22
CA SER A 36 -9.66 7.64 -5.16
C SER A 36 -10.09 6.31 -4.56
N TYR A 37 -10.25 5.26 -5.35
CA TYR A 37 -10.54 3.92 -4.86
C TYR A 37 -9.40 3.41 -3.97
N LEU A 38 -8.17 3.47 -4.47
CA LEU A 38 -7.01 2.98 -3.73
C LEU A 38 -6.79 3.79 -2.44
N THR A 39 -6.91 5.11 -2.46
CA THR A 39 -6.57 5.96 -1.30
C THR A 39 -7.72 6.30 -0.35
N LYS A 40 -8.95 6.49 -0.86
CA LYS A 40 -10.09 6.96 -0.05
C LYS A 40 -11.06 5.85 0.32
N ALA A 41 -11.38 4.93 -0.59
CA ALA A 41 -12.33 3.85 -0.30
C ALA A 41 -11.76 2.85 0.73
N ASN A 42 -10.43 2.72 0.81
CA ASN A 42 -9.76 1.77 1.70
C ASN A 42 -9.52 2.26 3.14
N MET A 43 -9.87 3.51 3.48
CA MET A 43 -9.66 4.03 4.85
C MET A 43 -10.67 3.49 5.88
N TYR A 44 -11.74 2.85 5.43
CA TYR A 44 -12.82 2.36 6.29
C TYR A 44 -12.88 0.83 6.38
N ILE A 45 -11.75 0.13 6.52
CA ILE A 45 -11.77 -1.32 6.84
C ILE A 45 -12.22 -1.48 8.30
N MET A 46 -13.54 -1.43 8.55
CA MET A 46 -14.16 -1.84 9.80
C MET A 46 -14.70 -3.28 9.64
N PRO A 47 -14.72 -4.09 10.71
CA PRO A 47 -15.10 -5.50 10.65
C PRO A 47 -16.55 -5.77 10.22
N THR A 48 -17.40 -4.75 10.12
CA THR A 48 -18.86 -4.91 9.95
C THR A 48 -19.42 -4.32 8.66
N THR A 49 -18.59 -3.75 7.80
CA THR A 49 -19.09 -3.02 6.62
C THR A 49 -18.40 -3.50 5.35
N GLN A 50 -19.21 -4.01 4.44
CA GLN A 50 -18.91 -4.45 3.06
C GLN A 50 -18.28 -3.33 2.21
N LEU A 51 -17.09 -2.84 2.55
CA LEU A 51 -16.59 -1.57 1.99
C LEU A 51 -15.69 -1.73 0.78
N HIS A 52 -15.26 -2.94 0.43
CA HIS A 52 -14.42 -3.17 -0.74
C HIS A 52 -15.22 -3.82 -1.85
N MET A 53 -16.07 -3.05 -2.51
CA MET A 53 -16.79 -3.53 -3.69
C MET A 53 -15.80 -3.82 -4.83
N CYS A 54 -16.01 -4.96 -5.49
CA CYS A 54 -15.25 -5.38 -6.65
C CYS A 54 -15.47 -4.46 -7.86
N ASP A 55 -16.68 -3.94 -8.06
CA ASP A 55 -17.06 -3.15 -9.25
C ASP A 55 -16.24 -1.87 -9.49
N PRO A 56 -15.96 -1.04 -8.47
CA PRO A 56 -15.07 0.12 -8.61
C PRO A 56 -13.57 -0.24 -8.59
N CYS A 57 -13.20 -1.51 -8.42
CA CYS A 57 -11.80 -1.90 -8.33
C CYS A 57 -11.06 -1.68 -9.67
N PRO A 58 -9.95 -0.94 -9.69
CA PRO A 58 -9.16 -0.72 -10.91
C PRO A 58 -8.46 -2.00 -11.40
N LEU A 59 -8.40 -3.04 -10.58
CA LEU A 59 -7.81 -4.34 -10.90
C LEU A 59 -8.83 -5.37 -11.36
N LYS A 60 -10.12 -5.01 -11.51
CA LYS A 60 -11.19 -5.98 -11.81
C LYS A 60 -10.94 -6.87 -13.02
N ASN A 61 -10.36 -6.32 -14.09
CA ASN A 61 -10.06 -7.06 -15.32
C ASN A 61 -8.80 -7.94 -15.20
N HIS A 62 -8.12 -7.90 -14.05
CA HIS A 62 -6.85 -8.56 -13.78
C HIS A 62 -6.88 -9.33 -12.45
N CYS A 63 -8.06 -9.57 -11.88
CA CYS A 63 -8.25 -10.22 -10.60
C CYS A 63 -9.07 -11.50 -10.79
N ASP A 64 -8.48 -12.66 -10.47
CA ASP A 64 -9.15 -13.97 -10.59
C ASP A 64 -10.32 -14.15 -9.60
N TYR A 65 -10.39 -13.29 -8.58
CA TYR A 65 -11.42 -13.28 -7.55
C TYR A 65 -12.46 -12.17 -7.75
N TYR A 66 -12.44 -11.49 -8.90
CA TYR A 66 -13.44 -10.47 -9.20
C TYR A 66 -14.83 -11.10 -9.36
N GLU A 67 -15.80 -10.58 -8.60
CA GLU A 67 -17.20 -10.96 -8.70
C GLU A 67 -18.07 -9.68 -8.72
N PRO A 68 -18.91 -9.48 -9.75
CA PRO A 68 -19.77 -8.30 -9.85
C PRO A 68 -20.74 -8.19 -8.68
N GLY A 69 -20.92 -6.99 -8.13
CA GLY A 69 -21.79 -6.75 -6.98
C GLY A 69 -21.33 -7.37 -5.65
N ALA A 70 -20.18 -8.06 -5.63
CA ALA A 70 -19.63 -8.67 -4.43
C ALA A 70 -18.58 -7.79 -3.73
N SER A 71 -18.31 -8.13 -2.48
CA SER A 71 -17.16 -7.63 -1.72
C SER A 71 -15.88 -8.37 -2.11
N CYS A 72 -14.75 -7.72 -1.91
CA CYS A 72 -13.44 -8.23 -2.27
C CYS A 72 -13.07 -9.41 -1.37
N LYS A 73 -13.25 -10.63 -1.88
CA LYS A 73 -12.94 -11.88 -1.18
C LYS A 73 -11.54 -11.93 -0.56
N ILE A 74 -10.53 -11.39 -1.27
CA ILE A 74 -9.15 -11.36 -0.76
C ILE A 74 -9.08 -10.53 0.53
N ILE A 75 -9.65 -9.33 0.52
CA ILE A 75 -9.62 -8.43 1.68
C ILE A 75 -10.47 -9.00 2.81
N ASP A 76 -11.66 -9.52 2.48
CA ASP A 76 -12.58 -10.11 3.46
C ASP A 76 -12.00 -11.36 4.15
N THR A 77 -11.13 -12.11 3.47
CA THR A 77 -10.45 -13.27 4.06
C THR A 77 -9.19 -12.87 4.81
N PHE A 78 -8.35 -12.02 4.20
CA PHE A 78 -7.06 -11.59 4.75
C PHE A 78 -7.22 -10.81 6.05
N THR A 79 -8.13 -9.84 6.05
CA THR A 79 -8.28 -8.88 7.14
C THR A 79 -8.57 -9.54 8.51
N PRO A 80 -9.60 -10.39 8.67
CA PRO A 80 -9.88 -11.03 9.94
C PRO A 80 -8.80 -12.06 10.33
N ALA A 81 -8.26 -12.82 9.36
CA ALA A 81 -7.19 -13.77 9.62
C ALA A 81 -5.95 -13.06 10.20
N ARG A 82 -5.52 -11.98 9.53
CA ARG A 82 -4.36 -11.19 9.93
C ARG A 82 -4.57 -10.47 11.25
N PHE A 83 -5.78 -9.98 11.52
CA PHE A 83 -6.13 -9.41 12.81
C PHE A 83 -5.98 -10.43 13.94
N ASN A 84 -6.52 -11.63 13.75
CA ASN A 84 -6.41 -12.69 14.75
C ASN A 84 -4.96 -13.12 14.96
N GLU A 85 -4.14 -13.18 13.90
CA GLU A 85 -2.70 -13.45 14.01
C GLU A 85 -1.97 -12.40 14.86
N ILE A 86 -2.21 -11.11 14.61
CA ILE A 86 -1.58 -10.02 15.37
C ILE A 86 -2.03 -10.04 16.83
N MET A 87 -3.35 -10.20 17.06
CA MET A 87 -3.90 -10.21 18.41
C MET A 87 -3.57 -11.47 19.22
N ALA A 88 -3.16 -12.56 18.56
CA ALA A 88 -2.70 -13.78 19.22
C ALA A 88 -1.25 -13.71 19.69
N MET A 89 -0.52 -12.63 19.41
CA MET A 89 0.87 -12.47 19.86
C MET A 89 0.93 -12.09 21.34
N ASP A 90 1.78 -12.78 22.11
CA ASP A 90 1.88 -12.63 23.58
C ASP A 90 2.15 -11.20 24.08
N HIS A 91 2.79 -10.36 23.25
CA HIS A 91 3.15 -8.99 23.59
C HIS A 91 2.14 -7.94 23.12
N VAL A 92 1.11 -8.35 22.37
CA VAL A 92 0.07 -7.44 21.86
C VAL A 92 -1.10 -7.46 22.85
N LEU A 93 -1.39 -6.30 23.44
CA LEU A 93 -2.42 -6.17 24.46
C LEU A 93 -3.82 -5.98 23.84
N PRO A 94 -4.90 -6.38 24.52
CA PRO A 94 -6.27 -6.11 24.06
C PRO A 94 -6.58 -4.61 23.82
N SER A 95 -5.92 -3.71 24.54
CA SER A 95 -6.04 -2.25 24.35
C SER A 95 -5.46 -1.78 23.00
N GLN A 96 -4.60 -2.56 22.36
CA GLN A 96 -3.95 -2.24 21.08
C GLN A 96 -4.75 -2.67 19.84
N ARG A 97 -5.98 -3.16 20.00
CA ARG A 97 -6.86 -3.58 18.88
C ARG A 97 -6.98 -2.52 17.78
N GLY A 98 -7.09 -1.24 18.14
CA GLY A 98 -7.17 -0.15 17.17
C GLY A 98 -5.90 0.03 16.33
N ALA A 99 -4.73 -0.17 16.95
CA ALA A 99 -3.45 -0.15 16.25
C ALA A 99 -3.31 -1.37 15.32
N ALA A 100 -3.75 -2.57 15.75
CA ALA A 100 -3.79 -3.77 14.91
C ALA A 100 -4.64 -3.56 13.65
N TRP A 101 -5.84 -2.99 13.78
CA TRP A 101 -6.67 -2.61 12.63
C TRP A 101 -6.00 -1.60 11.71
N SER A 102 -5.24 -0.65 12.26
CA SER A 102 -4.53 0.37 11.49
C SER A 102 -3.37 -0.22 10.67
N VAL A 103 -2.63 -1.18 11.25
CA VAL A 103 -1.60 -1.94 10.52
C VAL A 103 -2.21 -2.68 9.34
N ILE A 104 -3.28 -3.44 9.56
CA ILE A 104 -3.90 -4.26 8.49
C ILE A 104 -4.43 -3.37 7.37
N ARG A 105 -5.04 -2.22 7.71
CA ARG A 105 -5.48 -1.23 6.73
C ARG A 105 -4.35 -0.77 5.82
N LEU A 106 -3.21 -0.45 6.42
CA LEU A 106 -2.03 0.00 5.69
C LEU A 106 -1.37 -1.14 4.90
N GLU A 107 -1.32 -2.36 5.43
CA GLU A 107 -0.86 -3.55 4.71
C GLU A 107 -1.68 -3.78 3.42
N VAL A 108 -3.02 -3.83 3.54
CA VAL A 108 -3.93 -4.01 2.39
C VAL A 108 -3.77 -2.89 1.37
N LEU A 109 -3.66 -1.64 1.83
CA LEU A 109 -3.46 -0.49 0.96
C LEU A 109 -2.15 -0.59 0.17
N CYS A 110 -1.03 -0.86 0.86
CA CYS A 110 0.27 -1.01 0.22
C CYS A 110 0.25 -2.17 -0.79
N TRP A 111 -0.32 -3.31 -0.43
CA TRP A 111 -0.45 -4.47 -1.32
C TRP A 111 -1.27 -4.15 -2.60
N LEU A 112 -2.39 -3.44 -2.47
CA LEU A 112 -3.19 -3.03 -3.63
C LEU A 112 -2.43 -2.08 -4.56
N ILE A 113 -1.67 -1.14 -3.98
CA ILE A 113 -0.84 -0.21 -4.73
C ILE A 113 0.29 -0.97 -5.45
N ASP A 114 0.98 -1.89 -4.76
CA ASP A 114 2.04 -2.72 -5.36
C ASP A 114 1.49 -3.57 -6.51
N THR A 115 0.35 -4.22 -6.31
CA THR A 115 -0.30 -5.03 -7.35
C THR A 115 -0.67 -4.18 -8.56
N TYR A 116 -1.23 -2.98 -8.32
CA TYR A 116 -1.55 -2.03 -9.38
C TYR A 116 -0.30 -1.60 -10.16
N LEU A 117 0.76 -1.20 -9.45
CA LEU A 117 2.01 -0.77 -10.07
C LEU A 117 2.71 -1.93 -10.81
N GLY A 118 2.58 -3.17 -10.34
CA GLY A 118 3.08 -4.36 -11.01
C GLY A 118 2.40 -4.62 -12.37
N ILE A 119 1.09 -4.40 -12.45
CA ILE A 119 0.32 -4.61 -13.69
C ILE A 119 0.47 -3.43 -14.66
N PHE A 120 0.35 -2.20 -14.17
CA PHE A 120 0.25 -1.01 -15.03
C PHE A 120 1.56 -0.23 -15.17
N GLY A 121 2.54 -0.50 -14.30
CA GLY A 121 3.83 0.20 -14.24
C GLY A 121 3.77 1.52 -13.46
N THR A 122 4.96 2.02 -13.12
CA THR A 122 5.17 3.25 -12.33
C THR A 122 5.03 4.54 -13.13
N PHE A 123 5.10 4.46 -14.45
CA PHE A 123 5.06 5.61 -15.35
C PHE A 123 3.81 5.59 -16.24
N VAL A 124 3.28 6.78 -16.53
CA VAL A 124 2.19 7.01 -17.47
C VAL A 124 2.64 7.91 -18.61
N GLU A 125 2.23 7.58 -19.83
CA GLU A 125 2.39 8.47 -20.97
C GLU A 125 1.26 9.51 -20.95
N THR A 126 1.64 10.78 -20.95
CA THR A 126 0.75 11.94 -21.03
C THR A 126 0.96 12.68 -22.36
N ASP A 127 0.07 13.62 -22.66
CA ASP A 127 0.21 14.56 -23.77
C ASP A 127 1.50 15.40 -23.70
N LYS A 128 2.06 15.58 -22.49
CA LYS A 128 3.28 16.36 -22.23
C LYS A 128 4.55 15.51 -22.06
N GLY A 129 4.45 14.19 -22.20
CA GLY A 129 5.58 13.27 -22.01
C GLY A 129 5.30 12.19 -20.96
N THR A 130 6.36 11.56 -20.44
CA THR A 130 6.25 10.50 -19.43
C THR A 130 6.21 11.12 -18.03
N ASP A 131 5.20 10.78 -17.23
CA ASP A 131 5.04 11.23 -15.85
C ASP A 131 4.93 10.03 -14.89
N LEU A 132 5.15 10.26 -13.60
CA LEU A 132 4.93 9.26 -12.56
C LEU A 132 3.44 9.05 -12.31
N GLN A 133 3.06 7.82 -11.95
CA GLN A 133 1.72 7.54 -11.46
C GLN A 133 1.42 8.40 -10.21
N PRO A 134 0.29 9.13 -10.16
CA PRO A 134 -0.08 9.98 -9.02
C PRO A 134 -0.03 9.28 -7.65
N ILE A 135 -0.34 7.99 -7.59
CA ILE A 135 -0.33 7.20 -6.35
C ILE A 135 1.05 7.14 -5.69
N LEU A 136 2.13 7.24 -6.47
CA LEU A 136 3.50 7.21 -5.97
C LEU A 136 3.82 8.37 -5.04
N LYS A 137 3.12 9.51 -5.18
CA LYS A 137 3.30 10.68 -4.31
C LYS A 137 2.91 10.37 -2.85
N SER A 138 1.87 9.55 -2.66
CA SER A 138 1.37 9.17 -1.34
C SER A 138 1.91 7.81 -0.88
N TYR A 139 2.41 6.99 -1.81
CA TYR A 139 2.82 5.62 -1.50
C TYR A 139 3.93 5.56 -0.44
N GLY A 140 4.96 6.41 -0.56
CA GLY A 140 6.02 6.48 0.45
C GLY A 140 5.52 6.90 1.84
N THR A 141 4.50 7.76 1.89
CA THR A 141 3.84 8.12 3.16
C THR A 141 3.14 6.92 3.78
N TYR A 142 2.38 6.14 3.00
CA TYR A 142 1.71 4.93 3.50
C TYR A 142 2.70 3.87 3.97
N GLN A 143 3.80 3.65 3.24
CA GLN A 143 4.86 2.72 3.66
C GLN A 143 5.52 3.16 4.98
N ASN A 144 5.76 4.46 5.15
CA ASN A 144 6.29 4.99 6.41
C ASN A 144 5.28 4.84 7.56
N SER A 145 4.01 5.16 7.34
CA SER A 145 2.95 4.96 8.34
C SER A 145 2.83 3.49 8.74
N LEU A 146 2.91 2.57 7.78
CA LEU A 146 2.89 1.13 8.05
C LEU A 146 4.07 0.71 8.94
N ARG A 147 5.27 1.20 8.64
CA ARG A 147 6.47 0.91 9.45
C ARG A 147 6.34 1.42 10.88
N LEU A 148 5.78 2.61 11.07
CA LEU A 148 5.53 3.18 12.40
C LEU A 148 4.49 2.36 13.17
N ALA A 149 3.38 2.00 12.52
CA ALA A 149 2.34 1.18 13.12
C ALA A 149 2.84 -0.24 13.50
N TYR A 150 3.70 -0.85 12.67
CA TYR A 150 4.39 -2.09 13.04
C TYR A 150 5.29 -1.92 14.27
N ARG A 151 5.99 -0.78 14.37
CA ARG A 151 6.86 -0.51 15.52
C ARG A 151 6.05 -0.39 16.81
N GLU A 152 4.93 0.32 16.77
CA GLU A 152 4.01 0.49 17.92
C GLU A 152 3.46 -0.84 18.44
N LEU A 153 3.21 -1.80 17.55
CA LEU A 153 2.72 -3.13 17.91
C LEU A 153 3.81 -4.15 18.25
N GLY A 154 5.10 -3.77 18.25
CA GLY A 154 6.15 -4.76 18.52
C GLY A 154 6.50 -5.69 17.34
N LEU A 155 5.97 -5.41 16.13
CA LEU A 155 6.05 -6.29 14.96
C LEU A 155 7.34 -6.11 14.13
N THR A 156 8.25 -5.22 14.53
CA THR A 156 9.55 -5.07 13.87
C THR A 156 10.62 -5.87 14.62
N PRO A 157 11.71 -6.34 13.99
CA PRO A 157 12.77 -7.05 14.71
C PRO A 157 13.35 -6.27 15.91
N ALA A 158 13.44 -4.95 15.78
CA ALA A 158 13.89 -4.08 16.87
C ALA A 158 12.86 -4.03 18.01
N SER A 159 11.59 -3.79 17.69
CA SER A 159 10.54 -3.71 18.71
C SER A 159 10.19 -5.06 19.33
N LEU A 160 10.39 -6.16 18.60
CA LEU A 160 10.29 -7.53 19.13
C LEU A 160 11.41 -7.79 20.15
N LYS A 161 12.65 -7.37 19.86
CA LYS A 161 13.76 -7.46 20.81
C LYS A 161 13.47 -6.66 22.08
N ASP A 162 12.91 -5.45 21.93
CA ASP A 162 12.51 -4.62 23.06
C ASP A 162 11.37 -5.27 23.86
N ALA A 163 10.33 -5.78 23.20
CA ALA A 163 9.22 -6.50 23.84
C ALA A 163 9.68 -7.77 24.58
N MET A 164 10.60 -8.54 23.98
CA MET A 164 11.21 -9.72 24.62
C MET A 164 12.09 -9.35 25.80
N ASN A 165 12.78 -8.20 25.75
CA ASN A 165 13.57 -7.68 26.88
C ASN A 165 12.66 -7.18 28.01
N LEU A 166 11.51 -6.57 27.67
CA LEU A 166 10.46 -6.18 28.62
C LEU A 166 9.89 -7.41 29.35
N GLN A 167 9.56 -8.49 28.62
CA GLN A 167 9.08 -9.75 29.22
C GLN A 167 10.12 -10.42 30.13
N LYS A 168 11.42 -10.21 29.86
CA LYS A 168 12.53 -10.73 30.67
C LYS A 168 12.89 -9.83 31.88
N GLY A 169 12.07 -8.83 32.21
CA GLY A 169 12.27 -7.96 33.37
C GLY A 169 13.30 -6.85 33.21
N GLY A 170 13.78 -6.60 31.98
CA GLY A 170 14.78 -5.58 31.68
C GLY A 170 14.16 -4.28 31.18
N GLY A 171 13.58 -3.47 32.07
CA GLY A 171 13.24 -2.08 31.73
C GLY A 171 12.19 -1.43 32.63
N THR A 172 12.49 -0.21 33.07
CA THR A 172 11.67 0.67 33.92
C THR A 172 10.25 0.95 33.37
N TYR A 173 10.01 0.71 32.07
CA TYR A 173 8.70 0.87 31.44
C TYR A 173 7.78 -0.36 31.63
N ALA A 174 8.34 -1.58 31.72
CA ALA A 174 7.57 -2.80 32.00
C ALA A 174 6.94 -2.75 33.41
N ALA A 175 7.71 -2.24 34.38
CA ALA A 175 7.23 -1.98 35.73
C ALA A 175 6.13 -0.91 35.76
N ALA A 176 6.21 0.11 34.89
CA ALA A 176 5.19 1.15 34.79
C ALA A 176 3.88 0.65 34.16
N ILE A 177 3.94 -0.21 33.14
CA ILE A 177 2.75 -0.83 32.53
C ILE A 177 2.12 -1.86 33.45
N LEU A 178 2.91 -2.72 34.10
CA LEU A 178 2.40 -3.66 35.10
C LEU A 178 1.76 -2.94 36.30
N LYS A 179 2.34 -1.81 36.72
CA LYS A 179 1.78 -0.97 37.78
C LYS A 179 0.48 -0.29 37.34
N ALA A 180 0.41 0.27 36.12
CA ALA A 180 -0.82 0.84 35.58
C ALA A 180 -1.95 -0.22 35.44
N ASN A 181 -1.61 -1.44 35.04
CA ASN A 181 -2.57 -2.55 34.95
C ASN A 181 -3.02 -3.06 36.32
N ALA A 182 -2.16 -3.02 37.34
CA ALA A 182 -2.53 -3.35 38.72
C ALA A 182 -3.46 -2.29 39.32
N GLU A 183 -3.21 -1.01 39.03
CA GLU A 183 -4.06 0.09 39.47
C GLU A 183 -5.44 0.09 38.79
N GLU A 184 -5.55 -0.30 37.50
CA GLU A 184 -6.85 -0.46 36.84
C GLU A 184 -7.66 -1.67 37.34
N ALA A 185 -7.00 -2.76 37.76
CA ALA A 185 -7.69 -3.93 38.31
C ALA A 185 -8.29 -3.66 39.69
N GLU A 186 -7.61 -2.90 40.56
CA GLU A 186 -8.12 -2.55 41.90
C GLU A 186 -9.32 -1.57 41.87
N VAL A 187 -9.45 -0.76 40.81
CA VAL A 187 -10.57 0.19 40.65
C VAL A 187 -11.88 -0.51 40.24
N ILE A 188 -11.79 -1.71 39.68
CA ILE A 188 -12.98 -2.50 39.28
C ILE A 188 -13.56 -3.26 40.48
N ASP A 189 -12.73 -3.72 41.40
CA ASP A 189 -13.13 -4.55 42.56
C ASP A 189 -13.66 -3.74 43.76
N THR A 190 -13.58 -2.41 43.70
CA THR A 190 -14.06 -1.49 44.77
C THR A 190 -15.40 -0.83 44.46
N LYS A 191 -16.06 -1.22 43.36
CA LYS A 191 -17.35 -0.65 42.90
C LYS A 191 -18.54 -1.62 42.96
N GLU A 192 -18.42 -2.74 43.66
CA GLU A 192 -19.57 -3.59 44.03
C GLU A 192 -20.08 -3.30 45.45
#